data_AF-A0A2R6D1G6-F1
#
_entry.id   AF-A0A2R6D1G6-F1
#
_cell.length_a   1.000
_cell.length_b   1.000
_cell.length_c   1.000
_cell.angle_alpha   90.00
_cell.angle_beta   90.00
_cell.angle_gamma   90.00
#
_symmetry.space_group_name_H-M   'P 1'
#
loop_
_entity.id
_entity.type
_entity.pdbx_description
1 polymer ?
#
loop_
_entity_poly.entity_id
_entity_poly.type
_entity_poly.pdbx_seq_one_letter_code
_entity_poly.pdbx_strand_id
1 'polypeptide(L)'
;MADMELNCEGCAGCCLDWRPLAPDGVALDHERQGRFVPLDDAYNLVPLSSDEVRGFVRDGFGDAMTPRLFEAAERSVAVDGHDLAAVEGRPAFLVGLRTAPKPVAPFGTDASWLSACVFLDPETLQCRIHGGERYPDACARYPADNLALDAGTECERAEAAAGGDRLLDDDPEGADPLSGAGALGATVFAHPAPDRLEGRVERVVAGEPTPADRAEFVRRPRGTAGGAADAGMGLRRRRPWMVTCA
;
A
#
# COMPACT_ATOMS: atom_id res chain seq x y z
N MET A 1 -30.41 -9.34 -13.43
CA MET A 1 -29.20 -8.74 -12.84
C MET A 1 -28.57 -9.85 -12.03
N ALA A 2 -27.37 -10.28 -12.40
CA ALA A 2 -26.66 -11.26 -11.57
C ALA A 2 -26.28 -10.55 -10.26
N ASP A 3 -26.62 -11.14 -9.12
CA ASP A 3 -26.05 -10.74 -7.84
C ASP A 3 -24.53 -10.83 -7.97
N MET A 4 -23.85 -9.72 -7.73
CA MET A 4 -22.40 -9.69 -7.63
C MET A 4 -22.05 -10.30 -6.27
N GLU A 5 -21.48 -11.50 -6.24
CA GLU A 5 -20.92 -12.05 -5.00
C GLU A 5 -19.70 -11.21 -4.62
N LEU A 6 -19.87 -10.37 -3.60
CA LEU A 6 -18.87 -9.45 -3.09
C LEU A 6 -18.17 -10.06 -1.87
N ASN A 7 -17.48 -11.18 -2.04
CA ASN A 7 -16.55 -11.64 -1.02
C ASN A 7 -15.26 -10.82 -1.14
N CYS A 8 -14.59 -10.47 -0.05
CA CYS A 8 -13.34 -9.69 -0.13
C CYS A 8 -12.24 -10.41 -0.96
N GLU A 9 -12.38 -11.72 -1.20
CA GLU A 9 -11.66 -12.45 -2.26
C GLU A 9 -12.05 -11.93 -3.65
N GLY A 10 -11.24 -11.02 -4.18
CA GLY A 10 -11.44 -10.42 -5.52
C GLY A 10 -12.25 -9.12 -5.54
N CYS A 11 -12.64 -8.58 -4.38
CA CYS A 11 -13.36 -7.31 -4.26
C CYS A 11 -12.43 -6.09 -4.47
N ALA A 12 -12.99 -5.04 -5.10
CA ALA A 12 -12.34 -3.74 -5.32
C ALA A 12 -12.23 -2.85 -4.07
N GLY A 13 -12.81 -3.24 -2.92
CA GLY A 13 -12.98 -2.37 -1.76
C GLY A 13 -11.70 -1.65 -1.32
N CYS A 14 -10.58 -2.37 -1.26
CA CYS A 14 -9.28 -1.80 -0.89
C CYS A 14 -8.58 -0.99 -1.99
N CYS A 15 -9.07 -1.08 -3.23
CA CYS A 15 -8.44 -0.53 -4.43
C CYS A 15 -9.07 0.77 -4.91
N LEU A 16 -10.14 1.23 -4.27
CA LEU A 16 -10.91 2.43 -4.63
C LEU A 16 -10.64 3.57 -3.65
N ASP A 17 -10.52 4.79 -4.16
CA ASP A 17 -10.59 5.99 -3.34
C ASP A 17 -12.05 6.30 -2.99
N TRP A 18 -12.43 6.01 -1.75
CA TRP A 18 -13.79 6.21 -1.23
C TRP A 18 -14.08 7.65 -0.82
N ARG A 19 -13.07 8.52 -0.71
CA ARG A 19 -13.25 9.91 -0.24
C ARG A 19 -14.30 10.69 -1.04
N PRO A 20 -14.39 10.56 -2.39
CA PRO A 20 -15.42 11.26 -3.17
C PRO A 20 -16.85 10.75 -2.94
N LEU A 21 -17.00 9.55 -2.38
CA LEU A 21 -18.29 8.91 -2.12
C LEU A 21 -18.72 8.99 -0.66
N ALA A 22 -17.81 9.38 0.23
CA ALA A 22 -18.08 9.50 1.65
C ALA A 22 -19.16 10.57 1.93
N PRO A 23 -20.10 10.32 2.86
CA PRO A 23 -20.97 11.37 3.36
C PRO A 23 -20.17 12.53 3.97
N ASP A 24 -20.71 13.74 3.88
CA ASP A 24 -20.10 14.93 4.48
C ASP A 24 -19.78 14.70 5.97
N GLY A 25 -18.53 14.98 6.35
CA GLY A 25 -18.06 14.86 7.74
C GLY A 25 -17.52 13.48 8.13
N VAL A 26 -17.55 12.48 7.25
CA VAL A 26 -16.85 11.21 7.45
C VAL A 26 -15.40 11.33 7.02
N ALA A 27 -14.46 11.30 7.96
CA ALA A 27 -13.03 11.30 7.68
C ALA A 27 -12.56 9.88 7.32
N LEU A 28 -12.22 9.65 6.05
CA LEU A 28 -11.73 8.37 5.54
C LEU A 28 -10.20 8.28 5.41
N ASP A 29 -9.47 9.31 5.84
CA ASP A 29 -8.00 9.41 5.72
C ASP A 29 -7.30 8.67 6.87
N HIS A 30 -7.31 7.34 6.80
CA HIS A 30 -6.75 6.45 7.81
C HIS A 30 -5.23 6.29 7.68
N GLU A 31 -4.69 6.30 6.46
CA GLU A 31 -3.25 6.17 6.19
C GLU A 31 -2.40 7.33 6.73
N ARG A 32 -3.02 8.48 7.02
CA ARG A 32 -2.34 9.64 7.65
C ARG A 32 -2.45 9.67 9.17
N GLN A 33 -2.96 8.60 9.77
CA GLN A 33 -3.03 8.47 11.21
C GLN A 33 -1.79 7.73 11.71
N GLY A 34 -0.91 8.43 12.44
CA GLY A 34 0.24 7.79 13.07
C GLY A 34 1.52 8.62 13.07
N ARG A 35 2.63 7.94 13.36
CA ARG A 35 3.96 8.55 13.48
C ARG A 35 4.60 8.89 12.13
N PHE A 36 4.28 8.10 11.11
CA PHE A 36 4.84 8.22 9.77
C PHE A 36 3.73 8.67 8.84
N VAL A 37 3.86 9.85 8.25
CA VAL A 37 2.82 10.43 7.39
C VAL A 37 3.22 10.19 5.94
N PRO A 38 2.42 9.49 5.13
CA PRO A 38 2.67 9.36 3.70
C PRO A 38 2.79 10.72 3.03
N LEU A 39 3.78 10.88 2.15
CA LEU A 39 3.96 12.13 1.40
C LEU A 39 3.13 12.18 0.11
N ASP A 40 2.63 11.05 -0.38
CA ASP A 40 1.70 11.00 -1.50
C ASP A 40 0.23 11.18 -1.04
N ASP A 41 -0.70 11.26 -1.99
CA ASP A 41 -2.16 11.34 -1.74
C ASP A 41 -2.94 10.09 -2.17
N ALA A 42 -2.28 8.93 -2.31
CA ALA A 42 -3.02 7.70 -2.57
C ALA A 42 -3.83 7.29 -1.34
N TYR A 43 -5.13 7.08 -1.53
CA TYR A 43 -6.09 6.80 -0.47
C TYR A 43 -5.73 5.57 0.38
N ASN A 44 -5.41 4.47 -0.29
CA ASN A 44 -4.93 3.24 0.32
C ASN A 44 -3.84 2.66 -0.60
N LEU A 45 -2.73 2.22 -0.01
CA LEU A 45 -1.63 1.60 -0.74
C LEU A 45 -1.27 0.28 -0.08
N VAL A 46 -1.72 -0.81 -0.70
CA VAL A 46 -1.30 -2.16 -0.31
C VAL A 46 0.20 -2.33 -0.62
N PRO A 47 1.06 -2.54 0.40
CA PRO A 47 2.49 -2.70 0.18
C PRO A 47 2.78 -4.07 -0.41
N LEU A 48 3.52 -4.08 -1.52
CA LEU A 48 3.97 -5.30 -2.18
C LEU A 48 5.20 -5.89 -1.49
N SER A 49 5.24 -7.21 -1.40
CA SER A 49 6.44 -7.91 -0.95
C SER A 49 7.59 -7.79 -1.97
N SER A 50 8.82 -8.01 -1.51
CA SER A 50 10.02 -7.93 -2.36
C SER A 50 9.98 -8.95 -3.51
N ASP A 51 9.36 -10.11 -3.27
CA ASP A 51 9.21 -11.17 -4.28
C ASP A 51 8.11 -10.83 -5.28
N GLU A 52 7.00 -10.21 -4.85
CA GLU A 52 5.99 -9.67 -5.76
C GLU A 52 6.54 -8.54 -6.63
N VAL A 53 7.29 -7.59 -6.05
CA VAL A 53 7.93 -6.51 -6.82
C VAL A 53 8.85 -7.11 -7.90
N ARG A 54 9.69 -8.09 -7.53
CA ARG A 54 10.55 -8.80 -8.49
C ARG A 54 9.75 -9.55 -9.54
N GLY A 55 8.65 -10.19 -9.15
CA GLY A 55 7.72 -10.86 -10.05
C GLY A 55 7.15 -9.90 -11.08
N PHE A 56 6.58 -8.78 -10.64
CA PHE A 56 6.04 -7.76 -11.54
C PHE A 56 7.10 -7.20 -12.48
N VAL A 57 8.31 -6.90 -11.99
CA VAL A 57 9.40 -6.42 -12.86
C VAL A 57 9.76 -7.46 -13.92
N ARG A 58 9.95 -8.73 -13.52
CA ARG A 58 10.27 -9.84 -14.42
C ARG A 58 9.21 -10.02 -15.50
N ASP A 59 7.96 -9.81 -15.14
CA ASP A 59 6.82 -10.02 -16.04
C ASP A 59 6.46 -8.74 -16.83
N GLY A 60 7.26 -7.67 -16.74
CA GLY A 60 7.10 -6.44 -17.53
C GLY A 60 6.15 -5.40 -16.92
N PHE A 61 5.66 -5.61 -15.71
CA PHE A 61 4.72 -4.73 -15.01
C PHE A 61 5.40 -3.70 -14.10
N GLY A 62 6.70 -3.44 -14.30
CA GLY A 62 7.47 -2.48 -13.50
C GLY A 62 6.82 -1.09 -13.42
N ASP A 63 6.18 -0.66 -14.51
CA ASP A 63 5.47 0.59 -14.55
C ASP A 63 4.25 0.59 -13.60
N ALA A 64 3.52 -0.51 -13.44
CA ALA A 64 2.31 -0.59 -12.61
C ALA A 64 2.54 -0.36 -11.10
N MET A 65 3.79 -0.18 -10.67
CA MET A 65 4.16 0.07 -9.29
C MET A 65 4.57 1.53 -9.05
N THR A 66 4.42 1.98 -7.80
CA THR A 66 4.83 3.31 -7.35
C THR A 66 5.46 3.21 -5.95
N PRO A 67 6.50 4.03 -5.65
CA PRO A 67 6.97 4.16 -4.28
C PRO A 67 5.96 4.95 -3.42
N ARG A 68 5.95 4.66 -2.12
CA ARG A 68 5.39 5.53 -1.08
C ARG A 68 6.50 5.90 -0.10
N LEU A 69 6.62 7.20 0.13
CA LEU A 69 7.58 7.81 1.05
C LEU A 69 6.84 8.37 2.25
N PHE A 70 7.53 8.47 3.37
CA PHE A 70 6.96 8.93 4.63
C PHE A 70 7.78 10.06 5.22
N GLU A 71 7.10 11.07 5.73
CA GLU A 71 7.69 12.09 6.57
C GLU A 71 7.90 11.56 7.99
N ALA A 72 9.03 11.91 8.60
CA ALA A 72 9.36 11.55 9.97
C ALA A 72 10.23 12.61 10.66
N ALA A 73 9.82 13.04 11.86
CA ALA A 73 10.58 13.99 12.66
C ALA A 73 11.88 13.42 13.27
N GLU A 74 11.95 12.08 13.44
CA GLU A 74 13.11 11.40 14.02
C GLU A 74 13.52 10.23 13.14
N ARG A 75 14.81 9.88 13.17
CA ARG A 75 15.40 8.82 12.32
C ARG A 75 15.05 9.06 10.86
N SER A 76 15.36 10.27 10.39
CA SER A 76 15.06 10.74 9.06
C SER A 76 16.32 11.18 8.30
N VAL A 77 16.15 11.40 7.01
CA VAL A 77 17.16 11.96 6.10
C VAL A 77 16.49 13.01 5.23
N ALA A 78 17.09 14.20 5.16
CA ALA A 78 16.57 15.30 4.36
C ALA A 78 16.84 15.05 2.87
N VAL A 79 15.78 15.07 2.06
CA VAL A 79 15.85 15.00 0.58
C VAL A 79 14.77 15.91 0.01
N ASP A 80 15.11 16.75 -0.96
CA ASP A 80 14.18 17.69 -1.62
C ASP A 80 13.34 18.55 -0.64
N GLY A 81 13.90 18.89 0.53
CA GLY A 81 13.20 19.66 1.56
C GLY A 81 12.24 18.86 2.45
N HIS A 82 12.21 17.53 2.30
CA HIS A 82 11.42 16.62 3.14
C HIS A 82 12.30 15.81 4.09
N ASP A 83 11.88 15.67 5.34
CA ASP A 83 12.52 14.78 6.33
C ASP A 83 11.98 13.35 6.16
N LEU A 84 12.59 12.59 5.26
CA LEU A 84 12.15 11.24 4.93
C LEU A 84 12.48 10.25 6.04
N ALA A 85 11.53 9.41 6.42
CA ALA A 85 11.78 8.27 7.31
C ALA A 85 12.99 7.46 6.83
N ALA A 86 13.84 7.01 7.75
CA ALA A 86 15.09 6.36 7.41
C ALA A 86 15.37 5.09 8.23
N VAL A 87 15.99 4.11 7.57
CA VAL A 87 16.57 2.91 8.17
C VAL A 87 18.07 2.98 7.97
N GLU A 88 18.84 2.97 9.06
CA GLU A 88 20.30 3.07 9.01
C GLU A 88 20.82 4.26 8.16
N GLY A 89 20.13 5.42 8.27
CA GLY A 89 20.48 6.64 7.53
C GLY A 89 20.12 6.62 6.05
N ARG A 90 19.32 5.64 5.60
CA ARG A 90 18.84 5.50 4.22
C ARG A 90 17.34 5.74 4.13
N PRO A 91 16.85 6.48 3.11
CA PRO A 91 15.43 6.74 2.91
C PRO A 91 14.64 5.43 2.87
N ALA A 92 13.67 5.29 3.75
CA ALA A 92 12.76 4.16 3.83
C ALA A 92 11.55 4.40 2.94
N PHE A 93 11.10 3.35 2.25
CA PHE A 93 9.96 3.44 1.35
C PHE A 93 9.20 2.12 1.27
N LEU A 94 7.94 2.20 0.89
CA LEU A 94 7.13 1.06 0.44
C LEU A 94 7.04 1.08 -1.08
N VAL A 95 6.73 -0.06 -1.67
CA VAL A 95 6.33 -0.15 -3.08
C VAL A 95 4.91 -0.71 -3.11
N GLY A 96 4.00 0.00 -3.77
CA GLY A 96 2.62 -0.44 -3.98
C GLY A 96 2.23 -0.36 -5.44
N LEU A 97 0.96 -0.63 -5.73
CA LEU A 97 0.38 -0.44 -7.06
C LEU A 97 -0.05 1.01 -7.25
N ARG A 98 0.20 1.58 -8.43
CA ARG A 98 -0.31 2.92 -8.76
C ARG A 98 -1.83 2.89 -8.87
N THR A 99 -2.42 4.05 -8.62
CA THR A 99 -3.83 4.33 -8.91
C THR A 99 -3.94 5.19 -10.17
N ALA A 100 -5.08 5.12 -10.83
CA ALA A 100 -5.44 5.95 -11.98
C ALA A 100 -6.95 6.24 -11.95
N PRO A 101 -7.39 7.39 -12.49
CA PRO A 101 -8.81 7.69 -12.59
C PRO A 101 -9.51 6.68 -13.51
N LYS A 102 -10.57 6.04 -13.03
CA LYS A 102 -11.39 5.05 -13.75
C LYS A 102 -12.88 5.30 -13.49
N PRO A 103 -13.76 5.05 -14.48
CA PRO A 103 -15.20 5.16 -14.30
C PRO A 103 -15.74 3.89 -13.62
N VAL A 104 -15.77 3.89 -12.29
CA VAL A 104 -16.19 2.74 -11.49
C VAL A 104 -17.60 2.95 -10.96
N ALA A 105 -18.40 1.88 -10.94
CA ALA A 105 -19.76 1.86 -10.39
C ALA A 105 -19.78 0.96 -9.14
N PRO A 106 -19.21 1.40 -8.01
CA PRO A 106 -19.16 0.58 -6.80
C PRO A 106 -20.57 0.29 -6.28
N PHE A 107 -20.82 -0.96 -5.88
CA PHE A 107 -21.97 -1.36 -5.07
C PHE A 107 -23.34 -0.86 -5.58
N GLY A 108 -23.54 -0.90 -6.91
CA GLY A 108 -24.82 -0.52 -7.52
C GLY A 108 -25.06 0.99 -7.61
N THR A 109 -24.04 1.83 -7.35
CA THR A 109 -24.10 3.27 -7.66
C THR A 109 -23.92 3.51 -9.15
N ASP A 110 -24.25 4.73 -9.59
CA ASP A 110 -23.86 5.20 -10.92
C ASP A 110 -22.33 5.25 -11.07
N ALA A 111 -21.85 5.03 -12.29
CA ALA A 111 -20.43 5.10 -12.59
C ALA A 111 -19.90 6.52 -12.37
N SER A 112 -18.80 6.63 -11.61
CA SER A 112 -18.11 7.89 -11.33
C SER A 112 -16.61 7.74 -11.53
N TRP A 113 -15.93 8.84 -11.87
CA TRP A 113 -14.48 8.84 -12.04
C TRP A 113 -13.80 8.86 -10.67
N LEU A 114 -13.33 7.70 -10.22
CA LEU A 114 -12.58 7.55 -8.97
C LEU A 114 -11.14 7.15 -9.23
N SER A 115 -10.24 7.53 -8.33
CA SER A 115 -8.89 6.98 -8.33
C SER A 115 -8.96 5.51 -7.91
N ALA A 116 -8.43 4.63 -8.74
CA ALA A 116 -8.50 3.19 -8.53
C ALA A 116 -7.21 2.48 -8.94
N CYS A 117 -6.89 1.37 -8.28
CA CYS A 117 -5.73 0.53 -8.63
C CYS A 117 -5.67 0.25 -10.14
N VAL A 118 -4.49 0.34 -10.76
CA VAL A 118 -4.35 0.17 -12.21
C VAL A 118 -4.78 -1.19 -12.75
N PHE A 119 -4.80 -2.24 -11.92
CA PHE A 119 -5.29 -3.56 -12.32
C PHE A 119 -6.78 -3.81 -12.02
N LEU A 120 -7.46 -2.85 -11.38
CA LEU A 120 -8.90 -2.96 -11.17
C LEU A 120 -9.66 -2.88 -12.50
N ASP A 121 -10.47 -3.89 -12.79
CA ASP A 121 -11.46 -3.83 -13.86
C ASP A 121 -12.66 -2.98 -13.39
N PRO A 122 -12.97 -1.85 -14.05
CA PRO A 122 -14.04 -0.96 -13.61
C PRO A 122 -15.45 -1.52 -13.83
N GLU A 123 -15.62 -2.52 -14.72
CA GLU A 123 -16.91 -3.14 -15.01
C GLU A 123 -17.20 -4.28 -14.04
N THR A 124 -16.20 -5.13 -13.79
CA THR A 124 -16.37 -6.33 -12.95
C THR A 124 -16.02 -6.07 -11.48
N LEU A 125 -15.32 -4.96 -11.19
CA LEU A 125 -14.74 -4.67 -9.88
C LEU A 125 -13.76 -5.75 -9.39
N GLN A 126 -13.23 -6.54 -10.32
CA GLN A 126 -12.25 -7.58 -10.02
C GLN A 126 -10.84 -7.13 -10.40
N CYS A 127 -9.89 -7.48 -9.55
CA CYS A 127 -8.46 -7.27 -9.80
C CYS A 127 -7.92 -8.36 -10.73
N ARG A 128 -8.29 -8.30 -12.01
CA ARG A 128 -7.75 -9.20 -13.04
C ARG A 128 -6.63 -8.47 -13.77
N ILE A 129 -5.38 -8.89 -13.58
CA ILE A 129 -4.27 -8.36 -14.36
C ILE A 129 -4.52 -8.71 -15.83
N HIS A 130 -5.00 -7.72 -16.60
CA HIS A 130 -5.32 -7.80 -18.04
C HIS A 130 -6.23 -8.98 -18.43
N GLY A 131 -7.24 -9.29 -17.60
CA GLY A 131 -8.19 -10.38 -17.88
C GLY A 131 -7.62 -11.79 -17.67
N GLY A 132 -6.41 -11.91 -17.09
CA GLY A 132 -5.86 -13.18 -16.64
C GLY A 132 -6.30 -13.55 -15.22
N GLU A 133 -5.91 -14.74 -14.78
CA GLU A 133 -6.19 -15.28 -13.43
C GLU A 133 -5.27 -14.72 -12.34
N ARG A 134 -4.26 -13.92 -12.71
CA ARG A 134 -3.29 -13.41 -11.75
C ARG A 134 -3.90 -12.29 -10.91
N TYR A 135 -3.99 -12.57 -9.61
CA TYR A 135 -4.33 -11.62 -8.56
C TYR A 135 -3.07 -11.35 -7.71
N PRO A 136 -2.76 -10.10 -7.31
CA PRO A 136 -1.60 -9.84 -6.45
C PRO A 136 -1.78 -10.51 -5.08
N ASP A 137 -0.76 -11.24 -4.62
CA ASP A 137 -0.79 -11.95 -3.33
C ASP A 137 -1.01 -10.99 -2.16
N ALA A 138 -0.38 -9.81 -2.19
CA ALA A 138 -0.57 -8.79 -1.17
C ALA A 138 -2.03 -8.33 -1.09
N CYS A 139 -2.72 -8.19 -2.23
CA CYS A 139 -4.13 -7.84 -2.26
C CYS A 139 -5.01 -8.95 -1.67
N ALA A 140 -4.66 -10.23 -1.91
CA ALA A 140 -5.39 -11.37 -1.35
C ALA A 140 -5.28 -11.45 0.17
N ARG A 141 -4.10 -11.17 0.74
CA ARG A 141 -3.86 -11.24 2.18
C ARG A 141 -4.29 -10.00 2.95
N TYR A 142 -4.36 -8.84 2.29
CA TYR A 142 -4.56 -7.54 2.95
C TYR A 142 -5.75 -7.48 3.94
N PRO A 143 -6.95 -8.02 3.62
CA PRO A 143 -8.05 -8.04 4.60
C PRO A 143 -7.72 -8.89 5.84
N ALA A 144 -7.15 -10.09 5.63
CA ALA A 144 -6.79 -11.01 6.70
C ALA A 144 -5.65 -10.45 7.58
N ASP A 145 -4.66 -9.79 6.96
CA ASP A 145 -3.58 -9.11 7.66
C ASP A 145 -4.09 -7.97 8.55
N ASN A 146 -5.03 -7.15 8.08
CA ASN A 146 -5.62 -6.08 8.88
C ASN A 146 -6.42 -6.60 10.08
N LEU A 147 -7.25 -7.62 9.88
CA LEU A 147 -7.97 -8.25 11.00
C LEU A 147 -7.01 -8.86 12.03
N ALA A 148 -5.94 -9.54 11.58
CA ALA A 148 -4.91 -10.08 12.47
C ALA A 148 -4.16 -8.99 13.25
N LEU A 149 -4.12 -7.76 12.74
CA LEU A 149 -3.53 -6.58 13.38
C LEU A 149 -4.53 -5.79 14.25
N ASP A 150 -5.78 -6.24 14.36
CA ASP A 150 -6.88 -5.52 15.03
C ASP A 150 -7.10 -4.11 14.41
N ALA A 151 -6.91 -4.02 13.09
CA ALA A 151 -7.10 -2.80 12.30
C ALA A 151 -8.40 -2.90 11.49
N GLY A 152 -9.16 -1.80 11.43
CA GLY A 152 -10.38 -1.75 10.64
C GLY A 152 -10.10 -1.91 9.15
N THR A 153 -10.91 -2.69 8.46
CA THR A 153 -10.77 -3.02 7.04
C THR A 153 -11.53 -2.06 6.14
N GLU A 154 -11.14 -1.98 4.87
CA GLU A 154 -11.94 -1.27 3.85
C GLU A 154 -13.29 -1.95 3.61
N CYS A 155 -13.39 -3.25 3.84
CA CYS A 155 -14.64 -4.00 3.74
C CYS A 155 -15.66 -3.47 4.78
N GLU A 156 -15.25 -3.36 6.05
CA GLU A 156 -16.10 -2.79 7.12
C GLU A 156 -16.48 -1.32 6.87
N ARG A 157 -15.56 -0.54 6.28
CA ARG A 157 -15.83 0.87 5.92
C ARG A 157 -16.82 0.98 4.77
N ALA A 158 -16.67 0.16 3.73
CA ALA A 158 -17.59 0.09 2.61
C ALA A 158 -19.00 -0.35 3.05
N GLU A 159 -19.09 -1.37 3.90
CA GLU A 159 -20.34 -1.82 4.51
C GLU A 159 -21.02 -0.70 5.30
N ALA A 160 -20.26 0.03 6.12
CA ALA A 160 -20.79 1.15 6.90
C ALA A 160 -21.29 2.31 6.03
N ALA A 161 -20.65 2.56 4.88
CA ALA A 161 -20.98 3.68 4.00
C ALA A 161 -22.12 3.36 3.01
N ALA A 162 -22.15 2.16 2.43
CA ALA A 162 -23.10 1.76 1.39
C ALA A 162 -24.28 0.94 1.94
N GLY A 163 -24.13 0.31 3.12
CA GLY A 163 -25.02 -0.73 3.60
C GLY A 163 -24.93 -2.02 2.76
N GLY A 164 -25.45 -3.14 3.26
CA GLY A 164 -25.50 -4.40 2.52
C GLY A 164 -25.17 -5.62 3.36
N ASP A 165 -25.02 -6.77 2.68
CA ASP A 165 -24.51 -8.00 3.26
C ASP A 165 -23.01 -7.88 3.55
N ARG A 166 -22.56 -8.68 4.51
CA ARG A 166 -21.17 -8.70 4.95
C ARG A 166 -20.24 -9.13 3.81
N LEU A 167 -19.23 -8.30 3.52
CA LEU A 167 -18.27 -8.48 2.44
C LEU A 167 -17.08 -9.35 2.85
N LEU A 168 -16.72 -9.33 4.14
CA LEU A 168 -15.55 -10.05 4.69
C LEU A 168 -15.98 -11.17 5.64
N ASP A 169 -15.45 -12.38 5.48
CA ASP A 169 -15.60 -13.44 6.49
C ASP A 169 -15.00 -13.03 7.85
N ASP A 170 -15.54 -13.55 8.96
CA ASP A 170 -15.03 -13.29 10.32
C ASP A 170 -13.60 -13.81 10.56
N ASP A 171 -13.17 -14.81 9.80
CA ASP A 171 -11.87 -15.49 9.96
C ASP A 171 -11.26 -15.85 8.59
N PRO A 172 -10.81 -14.86 7.81
CA PRO A 172 -10.21 -15.12 6.51
C PRO A 172 -8.84 -15.80 6.67
N GLU A 173 -8.61 -16.87 5.89
CA GLU A 173 -7.35 -17.60 5.92
C GLU A 173 -6.18 -16.79 5.30
N GLY A 174 -4.93 -17.15 5.66
CA GLY A 174 -3.74 -16.69 4.96
C GLY A 174 -3.10 -15.40 5.46
N ALA A 175 -3.51 -14.89 6.63
CA ALA A 175 -2.84 -13.77 7.29
C ALA A 175 -1.37 -14.09 7.61
N ASP A 176 -0.46 -13.23 7.18
CA ASP A 176 0.96 -13.22 7.56
C ASP A 176 1.48 -11.78 7.64
N PRO A 177 0.95 -10.95 8.56
CA PRO A 177 1.32 -9.56 8.65
C PRO A 177 2.77 -9.40 9.12
N LEU A 178 3.64 -9.02 8.18
CA LEU A 178 5.06 -8.80 8.45
C LEU A 178 5.30 -7.52 9.26
N SER A 179 5.57 -7.67 10.55
CA SER A 179 5.78 -6.54 11.45
C SER A 179 7.21 -6.45 12.02
N GLY A 180 7.60 -5.23 12.42
CA GLY A 180 8.90 -4.98 13.06
C GLY A 180 10.07 -5.29 12.13
N ALA A 181 11.11 -5.96 12.66
CA ALA A 181 12.32 -6.27 11.88
C ALA A 181 12.05 -7.21 10.70
N GLY A 182 11.00 -8.04 10.75
CA GLY A 182 10.63 -8.95 9.66
C GLY A 182 10.06 -8.24 8.42
N ALA A 183 9.59 -6.99 8.58
CA ALA A 183 9.12 -6.16 7.48
C ALA A 183 10.29 -5.59 6.65
N LEU A 184 11.46 -5.41 7.27
CA LEU A 184 12.62 -4.80 6.63
C LEU A 184 13.17 -5.71 5.53
N GLY A 185 13.16 -5.21 4.31
CA GLY A 185 13.57 -5.91 3.11
C GLY A 185 12.55 -6.90 2.55
N ALA A 186 11.46 -7.14 3.28
CA ALA A 186 10.33 -7.91 2.80
C ALA A 186 9.26 -6.99 2.21
N THR A 187 8.83 -5.95 2.93
CA THR A 187 7.83 -4.97 2.47
C THR A 187 8.32 -3.52 2.62
N VAL A 188 9.19 -3.26 3.60
CA VAL A 188 9.86 -1.96 3.82
C VAL A 188 11.25 -1.98 3.21
N PHE A 189 11.53 -1.06 2.29
CA PHE A 189 12.81 -0.96 1.59
C PHE A 189 13.61 0.25 2.06
N ALA A 190 14.94 0.18 1.93
CA ALA A 190 15.85 1.28 2.23
C ALA A 190 16.66 1.65 0.98
N HIS A 191 16.56 2.90 0.52
CA HIS A 191 17.21 3.35 -0.69
C HIS A 191 18.73 3.45 -0.51
N PRO A 192 19.55 2.76 -1.31
CA PRO A 192 20.99 2.63 -1.03
C PRO A 192 21.81 3.90 -1.29
N ALA A 193 21.25 4.87 -2.03
CA ALA A 193 21.95 6.09 -2.43
C ALA A 193 20.99 7.30 -2.37
N PRO A 194 20.92 8.03 -1.25
CA PRO A 194 19.99 9.14 -1.06
C PRO A 194 20.13 10.23 -2.12
N ASP A 195 21.36 10.58 -2.51
CA ASP A 195 21.64 11.61 -3.52
C ASP A 195 21.01 11.34 -4.88
N ARG A 196 20.69 10.08 -5.20
CA ARG A 196 20.00 9.73 -6.47
C ARG A 196 18.51 10.07 -6.45
N LEU A 197 17.96 10.37 -5.28
CA LEU A 197 16.57 10.75 -5.09
C LEU A 197 16.35 12.25 -5.27
N GLU A 198 17.41 13.04 -5.42
CA GLU A 198 17.32 14.48 -5.61
C GLU A 198 16.45 14.84 -6.84
N GLY A 199 15.51 15.76 -6.62
CA GLY A 199 14.43 16.16 -7.52
C GLY A 199 13.37 15.09 -7.79
N ARG A 200 13.58 13.83 -7.39
CA ARG A 200 12.61 12.74 -7.60
C ARG A 200 11.56 12.71 -6.51
N VAL A 201 11.97 13.00 -5.27
CA VAL A 201 11.07 12.99 -4.12
C VAL A 201 10.00 14.05 -4.34
N GLU A 202 10.39 15.27 -4.71
CA GLU A 202 9.44 16.35 -5.02
C GLU A 202 8.40 15.91 -6.07
N ARG A 203 8.80 15.24 -7.15
CA ARG A 203 7.88 14.73 -8.17
C ARG A 203 6.97 13.61 -7.67
N VAL A 204 7.48 12.72 -6.83
CA VAL A 204 6.68 11.66 -6.20
C VAL A 204 5.62 12.29 -5.29
N VAL A 205 6.00 13.25 -4.45
CA VAL A 205 5.08 13.99 -3.57
C VAL A 205 4.02 14.74 -4.36
N ALA A 206 4.40 15.36 -5.49
CA ALA A 206 3.46 16.06 -6.37
C ALA A 206 2.48 15.12 -7.12
N GLY A 207 2.63 13.79 -6.99
CA GLY A 207 1.81 12.82 -7.73
C GLY A 207 2.19 12.69 -9.21
N GLU A 208 3.36 13.21 -9.60
CA GLU A 208 3.83 13.25 -10.99
C GLU A 208 5.18 12.51 -11.20
N PRO A 209 5.39 11.30 -10.65
CA PRO A 209 6.65 10.60 -10.87
C PRO A 209 6.80 10.21 -12.35
N THR A 210 8.01 10.39 -12.89
CA THR A 210 8.35 9.90 -14.23
C THR A 210 8.58 8.38 -14.20
N PRO A 211 8.60 7.69 -15.37
CA PRO A 211 9.00 6.28 -15.43
C PRO A 211 10.39 6.04 -14.83
N ALA A 212 11.32 6.99 -15.00
CA ALA A 212 12.65 6.89 -14.44
C ALA A 212 12.66 7.04 -12.91
N ASP A 213 11.73 7.82 -12.33
CA ASP A 213 11.59 7.95 -10.89
C ASP A 213 11.08 6.65 -10.29
N ARG A 214 9.98 6.10 -10.84
CA ARG A 214 9.47 4.77 -10.43
C ARG A 214 10.54 3.69 -10.52
N ALA A 215 11.26 3.65 -11.64
CA ALA A 215 12.30 2.65 -11.87
C ALA A 215 13.45 2.71 -10.85
N GLU A 216 13.78 3.88 -10.29
CA GLU A 216 14.84 4.00 -9.28
C GLU A 216 14.49 3.19 -8.01
N PHE A 217 13.22 3.25 -7.58
CA PHE A 217 12.73 2.49 -6.42
C PHE A 217 12.45 1.02 -6.76
N VAL A 218 11.78 0.77 -7.88
CA VAL A 218 11.28 -0.57 -8.26
C VAL A 218 12.40 -1.53 -8.71
N ARG A 219 13.47 -1.03 -9.34
CA ARG A 219 14.56 -1.91 -9.83
C ARG A 219 15.47 -2.44 -8.72
N ARG A 220 15.39 -1.88 -7.51
CA ARG A 220 16.37 -2.14 -6.44
C ARG A 220 15.77 -2.43 -5.06
N PRO A 221 14.75 -3.30 -4.92
CA PRO A 221 14.41 -3.85 -3.60
C PRO A 221 15.52 -4.82 -3.17
N ARG A 222 16.66 -4.27 -2.72
CA ARG A 222 17.58 -4.99 -1.86
C ARG A 222 17.05 -4.83 -0.45
N GLY A 223 16.54 -5.91 0.11
CA GLY A 223 16.40 -6.00 1.54
C GLY A 223 17.76 -5.83 2.21
N THR A 224 17.80 -5.14 3.34
CA THR A 224 18.95 -5.18 4.24
C THR A 224 19.05 -6.61 4.79
N ALA A 225 19.69 -7.51 4.06
CA ALA A 225 20.01 -8.83 4.60
C ALA A 225 20.98 -8.62 5.78
N GLY A 226 20.60 -9.13 6.95
CA GLY A 226 21.26 -8.86 8.22
C GLY A 226 22.74 -9.22 8.25
N GLY A 227 23.53 -8.33 8.85
CA GLY A 227 24.79 -8.71 9.47
C GLY A 227 24.49 -9.34 10.82
N ALA A 228 24.58 -10.66 10.92
CA ALA A 228 24.65 -11.32 12.21
C ALA A 228 26.01 -10.98 12.85
N ALA A 229 25.99 -10.07 13.83
CA ALA A 229 27.00 -10.00 14.86
C ALA A 229 26.30 -9.69 16.18
N ASP A 230 26.34 -10.69 17.04
CA ASP A 230 25.96 -10.67 18.44
C ASP A 230 26.62 -9.47 19.15
N ALA A 231 25.82 -8.47 19.50
CA ALA A 231 26.22 -7.42 20.43
C ALA A 231 24.95 -6.97 21.17
N GLY A 232 24.81 -7.49 22.39
CA GLY A 232 23.67 -7.28 23.26
C GLY A 232 23.22 -5.82 23.32
N MET A 233 22.04 -5.56 22.78
CA MET A 233 21.29 -4.35 23.06
C MET A 233 19.88 -4.76 23.44
N GLY A 234 19.57 -4.68 24.73
CA GLY A 234 18.28 -5.07 25.29
C GLY A 234 17.14 -4.21 24.76
N LEU A 235 16.50 -4.62 23.67
CA LEU A 235 15.16 -4.17 23.33
C LEU A 235 14.15 -5.03 24.10
N ARG A 236 13.78 -4.55 25.29
CA ARG A 236 12.58 -5.03 25.99
C ARG A 236 11.37 -4.74 25.11
N ARG A 237 10.72 -5.81 24.64
CA ARG A 237 9.30 -5.93 24.23
C ARG A 237 8.53 -4.61 24.21
N ARG A 238 8.50 -3.85 23.10
CA ARG A 238 7.47 -2.83 22.86
C ARG A 238 7.16 -2.69 21.37
N ARG A 239 5.90 -3.02 21.07
CA ARG A 239 4.97 -2.77 19.94
C ARG A 239 5.50 -2.84 18.49
N PRO A 240 4.83 -3.63 17.61
CA PRO A 240 5.21 -3.81 16.20
C PRO A 240 5.00 -2.55 15.36
N TRP A 241 5.90 -2.33 14.39
CA TRP A 241 5.92 -1.19 13.46
C TRP A 241 4.63 -0.98 12.65
N MET A 242 3.86 -2.04 12.36
CA MET A 242 2.60 -1.93 11.60
C MET A 242 1.39 -1.54 12.44
N VAL A 243 1.39 -1.81 13.76
CA VAL A 243 0.29 -1.38 14.66
C VAL A 243 0.40 0.12 15.01
N THR A 244 1.36 0.84 14.41
CA THR A 244 1.53 2.29 14.57
C THR A 244 1.22 3.08 13.29
N CYS A 245 0.75 2.41 12.24
CA CYS A 245 0.30 3.00 10.98
C CYS A 245 -1.19 2.73 10.69
N ALA A 246 -1.96 2.26 11.68
CA ALA A 246 -3.41 2.09 11.61
C ALA A 246 -4.08 2.95 12.69
#